data_AF-A0A420P6Z5-F1
#
_entry.id   AF-A0A420P6Z5-F1
#
_cell.length_a   1.000
_cell.length_b   1.000
_cell.length_c   1.000
_cell.angle_alpha   90.00
_cell.angle_beta   90.00
_cell.angle_gamma   90.00
#
_symmetry.space_group_name_H-M   'P 1'
#
loop_
_entity.id
_entity.type
_entity.pdbx_description
1 polymer ?
#
loop_
_entity_poly.entity_id
_entity_poly.type
_entity_poly.pdbx_seq_one_letter_code
_entity_poly.pdbx_strand_id
1 'polypeptide(L)'
;MGNTISYDEKAYDLNLGVKGKIRGIQFDQKSRRYAGIPYALPPTGNYRWRKPRPLPSSYTYANGEDGPFDATQFKAICPQKTFHVGKAEGGDGTYSEDCLFMNIWTPVGDEKTSKWPVMLWLHGGWFQMGDPSQDPGMDPTELISTGGLNAIVVAIGYRLNIFGFLAGEALLEESQGDSAGNFGLWDQRMAAEWVKENISLFGGDLNNITLAGRSAGAYSVEAQMLHEFRKPGPKTSLYRRVFMNSNAIPAQPKSLQETKPQFEEVCRLFNIDQEDSAKEKLARLRQVTTQDLVEAIPKLDHHTFRPVTDHLFIHSNVMEYLRSQDFAHEFKSRGYKILIGEVANEETLYSVYNSPTEPSLDALKMQVMNYYSPQVSERVIKRYGVPASEDLEDWKRLFGRQSVTLITRHSN
;
A
#
# COMPACT_ATOMS: atom_id res chain seq x y z
N MET A 1 -5.69 20.16 17.78
CA MET A 1 -6.94 20.72 17.22
C MET A 1 -8.05 19.76 17.59
N GLY A 2 -8.53 19.84 18.84
CA GLY A 2 -9.50 18.91 19.39
C GLY A 2 -10.89 19.52 19.41
N ASN A 3 -11.60 19.46 18.28
CA ASN A 3 -13.05 19.43 18.35
C ASN A 3 -13.42 17.97 18.57
N THR A 4 -13.81 17.61 19.79
CA THR A 4 -14.40 16.28 20.03
C THR A 4 -15.84 16.35 19.51
N ILE A 5 -16.01 16.21 18.19
CA ILE A 5 -17.32 16.10 17.59
C ILE A 5 -17.86 14.73 18.02
N SER A 6 -18.86 14.72 18.87
CA SER A 6 -19.60 13.52 19.24
C SER A 6 -20.71 13.29 18.23
N TYR A 7 -20.83 12.07 17.71
CA TYR A 7 -21.91 11.64 16.83
C TYR A 7 -22.88 10.74 17.59
N ASP A 8 -24.16 10.74 17.24
CA ASP A 8 -25.09 9.68 17.62
C ASP A 8 -24.81 8.45 16.74
N GLU A 9 -24.35 7.38 17.37
CA GLU A 9 -23.97 6.13 16.69
C GLU A 9 -25.08 5.09 16.79
N LYS A 10 -25.45 4.53 15.64
CA LYS A 10 -26.41 3.42 15.58
C LYS A 10 -26.01 2.38 14.55
N ALA A 11 -26.32 1.12 14.82
CA ALA A 11 -26.15 0.06 13.84
C ALA A 11 -27.05 0.31 12.61
N TYR A 12 -26.53 0.01 11.42
CA TYR A 12 -27.28 0.11 10.17
C TYR A 12 -27.04 -1.11 9.28
N ASP A 13 -28.13 -1.80 8.93
CA ASP A 13 -28.09 -2.99 8.07
C ASP A 13 -28.30 -2.58 6.61
N LEU A 14 -27.25 -2.73 5.81
CA LEU A 14 -27.27 -2.57 4.36
C LEU A 14 -27.53 -3.92 3.69
N ASN A 15 -28.52 -3.96 2.79
CA ASN A 15 -28.82 -5.13 1.98
C ASN A 15 -28.07 -5.06 0.64
N LEU A 16 -27.15 -6.00 0.42
CA LEU A 16 -26.34 -6.10 -0.80
C LEU A 16 -26.98 -7.02 -1.87
N GLY A 17 -28.26 -7.34 -1.73
CA GLY A 17 -28.99 -8.24 -2.61
C GLY A 17 -28.45 -9.67 -2.52
N VAL A 18 -28.06 -10.25 -3.66
CA VAL A 18 -27.52 -11.62 -3.73
C VAL A 18 -26.20 -11.80 -2.97
N LYS A 19 -25.52 -10.70 -2.62
CA LYS A 19 -24.28 -10.71 -1.83
C LYS A 19 -24.52 -10.71 -0.32
N GLY A 20 -25.76 -10.74 0.15
CA GLY A 20 -26.09 -10.84 1.58
C GLY A 20 -26.38 -9.48 2.23
N LYS A 21 -26.11 -9.36 3.53
CA LYS A 21 -26.36 -8.16 4.33
C LYS A 21 -25.13 -7.80 5.16
N ILE A 22 -24.85 -6.52 5.30
CA ILE A 22 -23.75 -6.01 6.15
C ILE A 22 -24.32 -5.06 7.19
N ARG A 23 -23.89 -5.21 8.44
CA ARG A 23 -24.18 -4.28 9.54
C ARG A 23 -23.01 -3.35 9.77
N GLY A 24 -23.18 -2.06 9.48
CA GLY A 24 -22.22 -1.00 9.77
C GLY A 24 -22.66 -0.10 10.92
N ILE A 25 -21.95 1.01 11.10
CA ILE A 25 -22.30 2.09 12.04
C ILE A 25 -22.73 3.32 11.23
N GLN A 26 -23.86 3.91 11.57
CA GLN A 26 -24.28 5.22 11.09
C GLN A 26 -23.95 6.28 12.13
N PHE A 27 -23.32 7.36 11.69
CA PHE A 27 -23.01 8.55 12.46
C PHE A 27 -23.99 9.67 12.09
N ASP A 28 -24.85 10.02 13.05
CA ASP A 28 -25.99 10.93 12.87
C ASP A 28 -26.86 10.54 11.66
N GLN A 29 -27.17 11.50 10.77
CA GLN A 29 -27.86 11.31 9.50
C GLN A 29 -26.95 11.68 8.32
N LYS A 30 -25.63 11.58 8.50
CA LYS A 30 -24.66 12.13 7.54
C LYS A 30 -23.68 11.13 6.98
N SER A 31 -23.12 10.24 7.81
CA SER A 31 -22.11 9.27 7.39
C SER A 31 -22.46 7.85 7.86
N ARG A 32 -22.03 6.84 7.11
CA ARG A 32 -22.04 5.43 7.49
C ARG A 32 -20.64 4.86 7.32
N ARG A 33 -20.24 3.93 8.20
CA ARG A 33 -18.99 3.16 8.12
C ARG A 33 -19.29 1.67 8.12
N TYR A 34 -18.65 0.96 7.19
CA TYR A 34 -18.62 -0.49 7.10
C TYR A 34 -17.16 -0.95 7.15
N ALA A 35 -16.76 -1.48 8.29
CA ALA A 35 -15.39 -1.86 8.58
C ALA A 35 -15.11 -3.34 8.29
N GLY A 36 -13.86 -3.67 7.93
CA GLY A 36 -13.41 -5.05 7.91
C GLY A 36 -13.98 -5.90 6.78
N ILE A 37 -14.34 -5.30 5.64
CA ILE A 37 -14.93 -6.02 4.50
C ILE A 37 -13.81 -6.79 3.78
N PRO A 38 -13.82 -8.14 3.75
CA PRO A 38 -12.84 -8.89 2.99
C PRO A 38 -13.03 -8.66 1.50
N TYR A 39 -11.92 -8.47 0.79
CA TYR A 39 -11.89 -8.32 -0.67
C TYR A 39 -11.12 -9.43 -1.38
N ALA A 40 -10.39 -10.25 -0.63
CA ALA A 40 -9.60 -11.37 -1.13
C ALA A 40 -9.56 -12.51 -0.09
N LEU A 41 -9.18 -13.71 -0.53
CA LEU A 41 -8.92 -14.82 0.39
C LEU A 41 -7.63 -14.55 1.22
N PRO A 42 -7.55 -15.04 2.46
CA PRO A 42 -6.40 -14.80 3.33
C PRO A 42 -5.07 -15.28 2.70
N PRO A 43 -4.00 -14.46 2.71
CA PRO A 43 -2.69 -14.78 2.16
C PRO A 43 -1.80 -15.54 3.18
N THR A 44 -2.38 -16.47 3.93
CA THR A 44 -1.72 -17.17 5.04
C THR A 44 -1.14 -18.54 4.64
N GLY A 45 -0.23 -19.06 5.46
CA GLY A 45 0.36 -20.39 5.28
C GLY A 45 1.02 -20.55 3.90
N ASN A 46 0.57 -21.54 3.12
CA ASN A 46 1.09 -21.80 1.77
C ASN A 46 0.82 -20.66 0.77
N TYR A 47 -0.08 -19.73 1.09
CA TYR A 47 -0.38 -18.54 0.29
C TYR A 47 0.44 -17.30 0.67
N ARG A 48 1.28 -17.40 1.72
CA ARG A 48 2.27 -16.37 2.02
C ARG A 48 3.22 -16.23 0.82
N TRP A 49 3.47 -14.97 0.42
CA TRP A 49 4.22 -14.60 -0.79
C TRP A 49 3.69 -15.23 -2.08
N ARG A 50 2.37 -15.19 -2.26
CA ARG A 50 1.70 -15.41 -3.54
C ARG A 50 0.80 -14.21 -3.89
N LYS A 51 0.42 -14.08 -5.16
CA LYS A 51 -0.62 -13.12 -5.58
C LYS A 51 -1.90 -13.34 -4.76
N PRO A 52 -2.64 -12.26 -4.42
CA PRO A 52 -3.93 -12.38 -3.76
C PRO A 52 -4.88 -13.19 -4.63
N ARG A 53 -5.78 -13.93 -3.98
CA ARG A 53 -6.80 -14.74 -4.65
C ARG A 53 -8.15 -14.07 -4.48
N PRO A 54 -8.96 -13.98 -5.55
CA PRO A 54 -10.28 -13.39 -5.44
C PRO A 54 -11.16 -14.23 -4.52
N LEU A 55 -12.16 -13.58 -3.92
CA LEU A 55 -13.25 -14.30 -3.27
C LEU A 55 -14.01 -15.13 -4.32
N PRO A 56 -14.48 -16.36 -3.98
CA PRO A 56 -15.33 -17.12 -4.89
C PRO A 56 -16.56 -16.32 -5.31
N SER A 57 -17.08 -16.55 -6.52
CA SER A 57 -18.29 -15.86 -7.00
C SER A 57 -19.50 -16.09 -6.09
N SER A 58 -19.55 -17.25 -5.44
CA SER A 58 -20.54 -17.67 -4.44
C SER A 58 -20.36 -17.04 -3.06
N TYR A 59 -19.30 -16.25 -2.83
CA TYR A 59 -19.07 -15.58 -1.55
C TYR A 59 -20.19 -14.59 -1.26
N THR A 60 -20.76 -14.68 -0.06
CA THR A 60 -21.77 -13.78 0.48
C THR A 60 -21.29 -13.18 1.80
N TYR A 61 -21.63 -11.91 2.03
CA TYR A 61 -21.48 -11.23 3.30
C TYR A 61 -22.70 -11.58 4.17
N ALA A 62 -22.57 -12.63 4.97
CA ALA A 62 -23.58 -13.06 5.93
C ALA A 62 -22.89 -13.61 7.18
N ASN A 63 -23.61 -13.57 8.31
CA ASN A 63 -23.20 -14.19 9.56
C ASN A 63 -24.13 -15.37 9.86
N GLY A 64 -23.60 -16.59 9.74
CA GLY A 64 -24.37 -17.82 9.96
C GLY A 64 -25.54 -17.97 8.98
N GLU A 65 -26.63 -18.59 9.43
CA GLU A 65 -27.73 -18.99 8.55
C GLU A 65 -28.58 -17.83 8.00
N ASP A 66 -28.56 -16.61 8.57
CA ASP A 66 -29.33 -15.45 8.03
C ASP A 66 -28.92 -14.04 8.56
N GLY A 67 -27.89 -13.94 9.42
CA GLY A 67 -27.49 -12.67 10.04
C GLY A 67 -26.69 -11.76 9.10
N PRO A 68 -26.67 -10.42 9.32
CA PRO A 68 -25.76 -9.55 8.58
C PRO A 68 -24.30 -9.80 9.00
N PHE A 69 -23.37 -9.74 8.05
CA PHE A 69 -21.94 -9.67 8.34
C PHE A 69 -21.66 -8.45 9.22
N ASP A 70 -20.99 -8.67 10.35
CA ASP A 70 -20.65 -7.60 11.28
C ASP A 70 -19.45 -6.79 10.77
N ALA A 71 -19.77 -5.60 10.25
CA ALA A 71 -18.83 -4.58 9.81
C ALA A 71 -18.86 -3.34 10.73
N THR A 72 -19.24 -3.51 12.00
CA THR A 72 -19.20 -2.43 12.99
C THR A 72 -17.80 -2.25 13.57
N GLN A 73 -16.99 -3.32 13.56
CA GLN A 73 -15.65 -3.36 14.14
C GLN A 73 -14.58 -3.48 13.07
N PHE A 74 -13.47 -2.77 13.24
CA PHE A 74 -12.29 -2.93 12.41
C PHE A 74 -11.69 -4.34 12.57
N LYS A 75 -11.09 -4.85 11.50
CA LYS A 75 -10.34 -6.11 11.50
C LYS A 75 -8.84 -5.83 11.63
N ALA A 76 -8.10 -6.88 11.95
CA ALA A 76 -6.64 -6.81 12.09
C ALA A 76 -5.98 -6.17 10.85
N ILE A 77 -5.00 -5.30 11.09
CA ILE A 77 -4.15 -4.75 10.03
C ILE A 77 -3.06 -5.76 9.64
N CYS A 78 -2.39 -5.51 8.52
CA CYS A 78 -1.30 -6.38 8.09
C CYS A 78 -0.09 -6.31 9.03
N PRO A 79 0.72 -7.37 9.13
CA PRO A 79 1.79 -7.46 10.11
C PRO A 79 2.84 -6.38 9.89
N GLN A 80 3.22 -5.70 10.97
CA GLN A 80 4.13 -4.56 10.95
C GLN A 80 4.63 -4.25 12.36
N LYS A 81 5.79 -3.61 12.46
CA LYS A 81 6.28 -3.04 13.71
C LYS A 81 5.55 -1.71 13.94
N THR A 82 4.72 -1.63 14.98
CA THR A 82 3.88 -0.47 15.25
C THR A 82 4.71 0.72 15.77
N PHE A 83 4.51 1.91 15.19
CA PHE A 83 4.94 3.18 15.81
C PHE A 83 3.80 3.83 16.61
N HIS A 84 2.57 3.77 16.08
CA HIS A 84 1.35 4.20 16.75
C HIS A 84 0.19 3.42 16.11
N VAL A 85 -0.57 2.65 16.89
CA VAL A 85 -1.91 2.20 16.47
C VAL A 85 -2.80 2.44 17.67
N GLY A 86 -3.89 3.18 17.47
CA GLY A 86 -5.00 3.19 18.42
C GLY A 86 -5.41 1.73 18.62
N LYS A 87 -5.35 1.24 19.86
CA LYS A 87 -5.76 -0.13 20.19
C LYS A 87 -7.09 -0.42 19.49
N ALA A 88 -7.15 -1.47 18.68
CA ALA A 88 -8.44 -2.05 18.32
C ALA A 88 -9.18 -2.30 19.65
N GLU A 89 -10.43 -1.86 19.76
CA GLU A 89 -11.22 -2.20 20.94
C GLU A 89 -11.31 -3.74 21.01
N GLY A 90 -10.61 -4.34 21.98
CA GLY A 90 -10.85 -5.72 22.42
C GLY A 90 -10.00 -6.86 21.87
N GLY A 91 -8.69 -6.72 21.60
CA GLY A 91 -7.88 -7.92 21.33
C GLY A 91 -6.35 -7.78 21.45
N ASP A 92 -5.71 -8.85 21.91
CA ASP A 92 -4.25 -9.02 22.10
C ASP A 92 -3.46 -9.18 20.78
N GLY A 93 -4.09 -8.99 19.61
CA GLY A 93 -3.47 -9.11 18.29
C GLY A 93 -3.60 -7.81 17.49
N THR A 94 -2.57 -6.96 17.51
CA THR A 94 -2.55 -5.70 16.75
C THR A 94 -2.51 -5.91 15.24
N TYR A 95 -2.14 -7.09 14.76
CA TYR A 95 -2.07 -7.44 13.33
C TYR A 95 -2.25 -8.94 13.08
N SER A 96 -2.53 -9.31 11.82
CA SER A 96 -2.64 -10.68 11.34
C SER A 96 -2.19 -10.75 9.88
N GLU A 97 -1.73 -11.92 9.39
CA GLU A 97 -1.55 -12.13 7.94
C GLU A 97 -2.89 -12.27 7.20
N ASP A 98 -3.95 -12.67 7.90
CA ASP A 98 -5.32 -12.48 7.43
C ASP A 98 -5.70 -11.01 7.63
N CYS A 99 -5.36 -10.18 6.65
CA CYS A 99 -5.49 -8.72 6.72
C CYS A 99 -5.99 -8.05 5.43
N LEU A 100 -6.43 -8.83 4.43
CA LEU A 100 -6.91 -8.30 3.14
C LEU A 100 -8.35 -7.81 3.24
N PHE A 101 -8.51 -6.78 4.08
CA PHE A 101 -9.77 -6.10 4.36
C PHE A 101 -9.74 -4.66 3.87
N MET A 102 -10.92 -4.11 3.60
CA MET A 102 -11.14 -2.69 3.38
C MET A 102 -12.19 -2.12 4.31
N ASN A 103 -12.14 -0.81 4.49
CA ASN A 103 -13.13 -0.06 5.23
C ASN A 103 -13.81 0.94 4.28
N ILE A 104 -15.13 1.05 4.35
CA ILE A 104 -15.94 1.90 3.47
C ILE A 104 -16.71 2.90 4.30
N TRP A 105 -16.60 4.18 3.94
CA TRP A 105 -17.41 5.26 4.47
C TRP A 105 -18.28 5.84 3.37
N THR A 106 -19.56 6.05 3.64
CA THR A 106 -20.52 6.58 2.68
C THR A 106 -21.28 7.77 3.26
N PRO A 107 -21.65 8.76 2.44
CA PRO A 107 -22.72 9.69 2.82
C PRO A 107 -24.03 8.91 3.06
N VAL A 108 -24.88 9.41 3.96
CA VAL A 108 -26.24 8.86 4.13
C VAL A 108 -27.11 9.28 2.95
N GLY A 109 -27.58 8.30 2.19
CA GLY A 109 -28.48 8.47 1.05
C GLY A 109 -29.24 7.18 0.78
N ASP A 110 -30.03 7.15 -0.30
CA ASP A 110 -30.63 5.91 -0.81
C ASP A 110 -29.62 5.17 -1.69
N GLU A 111 -29.09 4.06 -1.22
CA GLU A 111 -28.04 3.29 -1.90
C GLU A 111 -28.47 2.77 -3.28
N LYS A 112 -29.78 2.62 -3.53
CA LYS A 112 -30.28 2.12 -4.83
C LYS A 112 -30.24 3.18 -5.91
N THR A 113 -30.35 4.45 -5.54
CA THR A 113 -30.45 5.58 -6.48
C THR A 113 -29.23 6.50 -6.43
N SER A 114 -28.49 6.49 -5.33
CA SER A 114 -27.26 7.27 -5.16
C SER A 114 -26.19 6.83 -6.16
N LYS A 115 -25.41 7.80 -6.62
CA LYS A 115 -24.25 7.61 -7.50
C LYS A 115 -23.10 8.48 -7.01
N TRP A 116 -22.66 8.22 -5.79
CA TRP A 116 -21.60 8.99 -5.16
C TRP A 116 -20.27 8.79 -5.90
N PRO A 117 -19.48 9.85 -6.13
CA PRO A 117 -18.07 9.70 -6.47
C PRO A 117 -17.36 8.80 -5.45
N VAL A 118 -16.38 8.01 -5.89
CA VAL A 118 -15.65 7.09 -5.02
C VAL A 118 -14.19 7.51 -4.95
N MET A 119 -13.67 7.74 -3.75
CA MET A 119 -12.25 7.88 -3.47
C MET A 119 -11.70 6.55 -2.95
N LEU A 120 -10.88 5.88 -3.75
CA LEU A 120 -10.15 4.69 -3.34
C LEU A 120 -8.80 5.11 -2.76
N TRP A 121 -8.63 4.94 -1.46
CA TRP A 121 -7.50 5.46 -0.70
C TRP A 121 -6.44 4.38 -0.41
N LEU A 122 -5.19 4.68 -0.78
CA LEU A 122 -4.00 3.90 -0.49
C LEU A 122 -3.17 4.63 0.59
N HIS A 123 -3.02 4.01 1.74
CA HIS A 123 -2.30 4.60 2.87
C HIS A 123 -0.79 4.75 2.63
N GLY A 124 -0.14 5.59 3.43
CA GLY A 124 1.32 5.73 3.43
C GLY A 124 2.01 4.79 4.42
N GLY A 125 3.30 5.04 4.69
CA GLY A 125 4.09 4.32 5.70
C GLY A 125 5.29 3.55 5.15
N TRP A 126 6.01 4.14 4.18
CA TRP A 126 7.24 3.59 3.55
C TRP A 126 7.13 2.19 2.95
N PHE A 127 5.90 1.69 2.74
CA PHE A 127 5.59 0.28 2.49
C PHE A 127 5.88 -0.67 3.66
N GLN A 128 6.29 -0.16 4.83
CA GLN A 128 6.63 -0.98 6.00
C GLN A 128 5.47 -1.10 7.00
N MET A 129 4.62 -0.08 7.05
CA MET A 129 3.57 0.09 8.04
C MET A 129 2.40 0.90 7.48
N GLY A 130 1.32 1.01 8.25
CA GLY A 130 0.08 1.72 7.93
C GLY A 130 -1.16 0.84 8.02
N ASP A 131 -2.32 1.47 7.89
CA ASP A 131 -3.62 0.87 8.12
C ASP A 131 -4.69 1.44 7.16
N PRO A 132 -5.81 0.73 6.94
CA PRO A 132 -6.93 1.19 6.12
C PRO A 132 -7.79 2.26 6.82
N SER A 133 -7.18 3.35 7.29
CA SER A 133 -7.87 4.48 7.96
C SER A 133 -8.66 4.06 9.20
N GLN A 134 -8.07 3.16 9.99
CA GLN A 134 -8.48 2.79 11.34
C GLN A 134 -7.92 3.76 12.39
N ASP A 135 -6.80 4.43 12.11
CA ASP A 135 -6.29 5.50 12.97
C ASP A 135 -7.32 6.65 13.07
N PRO A 136 -7.69 7.10 14.29
CA PRO A 136 -8.69 8.16 14.45
C PRO A 136 -8.34 9.48 13.74
N GLY A 137 -7.05 9.78 13.55
CA GLY A 137 -6.61 10.97 12.80
C GLY A 137 -6.78 10.85 11.28
N MET A 138 -7.09 9.65 10.78
CA MET A 138 -7.31 9.35 9.37
C MET A 138 -8.75 8.94 9.06
N ASP A 139 -9.65 8.86 10.06
CA ASP A 139 -11.06 8.49 9.86
C ASP A 139 -11.80 9.58 9.05
N PRO A 140 -12.36 9.26 7.86
CA PRO A 140 -13.03 10.24 7.00
C PRO A 140 -14.44 10.64 7.46
N THR A 141 -14.93 10.14 8.60
CA THR A 141 -16.28 10.44 9.11
C THR A 141 -16.51 11.94 9.26
N GLU A 142 -15.55 12.68 9.80
CA GLU A 142 -15.67 14.15 9.93
C GLU A 142 -15.63 14.84 8.56
N LEU A 143 -14.78 14.38 7.65
CA LEU A 143 -14.68 14.93 6.31
C LEU A 143 -16.01 14.83 5.54
N ILE A 144 -16.74 13.73 5.71
CA ILE A 144 -18.09 13.53 5.14
C ILE A 144 -19.14 14.34 5.92
N SER A 145 -19.14 14.23 7.26
CA SER A 145 -20.24 14.73 8.10
C SER A 145 -20.25 16.24 8.29
N THR A 146 -19.09 16.86 8.43
CA THR A 146 -18.96 18.30 8.69
C THR A 146 -18.16 19.00 7.60
N GLY A 147 -17.16 18.33 7.03
CA GLY A 147 -16.37 18.83 5.91
C GLY A 147 -17.10 18.92 4.57
N GLY A 148 -18.29 18.32 4.46
CA GLY A 148 -19.14 18.39 3.26
C GLY A 148 -18.64 17.55 2.08
N LEU A 149 -17.78 16.56 2.32
CA LEU A 149 -17.36 15.62 1.29
C LEU A 149 -18.52 14.69 0.90
N ASN A 150 -19.09 14.95 -0.27
CA ASN A 150 -20.13 14.13 -0.89
C ASN A 150 -19.52 13.02 -1.75
N ALA A 151 -18.77 12.11 -1.12
CA ALA A 151 -18.13 10.98 -1.79
C ALA A 151 -18.02 9.78 -0.86
N ILE A 152 -18.01 8.58 -1.45
CA ILE A 152 -17.63 7.36 -0.74
C ILE A 152 -16.11 7.33 -0.60
N VAL A 153 -15.60 7.01 0.58
CA VAL A 153 -14.18 6.76 0.83
C VAL A 153 -14.00 5.27 1.08
N VAL A 154 -13.11 4.63 0.33
CA VAL A 154 -12.75 3.23 0.49
C VAL A 154 -11.27 3.15 0.83
N ALA A 155 -10.92 2.75 2.04
CA ALA A 155 -9.54 2.60 2.48
C ALA A 155 -9.11 1.12 2.46
N ILE A 156 -7.99 0.82 1.80
CA ILE A 156 -7.55 -0.56 1.53
C ILE A 156 -6.41 -0.96 2.45
N GLY A 157 -6.53 -2.11 3.12
CA GLY A 157 -5.42 -2.77 3.78
C GLY A 157 -4.71 -3.67 2.78
N TYR A 158 -3.40 -3.56 2.65
CA TYR A 158 -2.59 -4.37 1.73
C TYR A 158 -1.32 -4.84 2.43
N ARG A 159 -0.71 -5.95 1.97
CA ARG A 159 0.50 -6.48 2.61
C ARG A 159 1.66 -5.48 2.53
N LEU A 160 2.43 -5.42 3.62
CA LEU A 160 3.52 -4.47 3.85
C LEU A 160 4.83 -5.22 4.15
N ASN A 161 5.93 -4.47 4.23
CA ASN A 161 7.27 -4.93 4.58
C ASN A 161 7.63 -6.28 3.92
N ILE A 162 8.24 -7.21 4.65
CA ILE A 162 8.61 -8.52 4.15
C ILE A 162 7.39 -9.34 3.66
N PHE A 163 6.19 -9.13 4.20
CA PHE A 163 4.98 -9.86 3.75
C PHE A 163 4.48 -9.42 2.38
N GLY A 164 4.62 -8.14 2.05
CA GLY A 164 4.11 -7.55 0.81
C GLY A 164 5.17 -7.31 -0.26
N PHE A 165 6.43 -7.18 0.13
CA PHE A 165 7.49 -6.67 -0.74
C PHE A 165 8.81 -7.46 -0.64
N LEU A 166 8.80 -8.66 -0.06
CA LEU A 166 9.86 -9.64 -0.34
C LEU A 166 9.84 -9.97 -1.84
N ALA A 167 11.01 -9.90 -2.47
CA ALA A 167 11.17 -10.16 -3.88
C ALA A 167 12.45 -10.92 -4.18
N GLY A 168 12.44 -11.73 -5.25
CA GLY A 168 13.63 -12.41 -5.72
C GLY A 168 13.34 -13.53 -6.72
N GLU A 169 14.39 -14.02 -7.36
CA GLU A 169 14.32 -15.09 -8.38
C GLU A 169 13.70 -16.38 -7.83
N ALA A 170 13.91 -16.70 -6.55
CA ALA A 170 13.31 -17.88 -5.93
C ALA A 170 11.76 -17.86 -5.98
N LEU A 171 11.16 -16.69 -5.80
CA LEU A 171 9.69 -16.51 -5.92
C LEU A 171 9.24 -16.66 -7.37
N LEU A 172 9.99 -16.09 -8.32
CA LEU A 172 9.71 -16.21 -9.74
C LEU A 172 9.78 -17.67 -10.20
N GLU A 173 10.80 -18.40 -9.78
CA GLU A 173 11.00 -19.82 -10.09
C GLU A 173 9.87 -20.69 -9.52
N GLU A 174 9.56 -20.56 -8.22
CA GLU A 174 8.52 -21.37 -7.58
C GLU A 174 7.13 -21.12 -8.18
N SER A 175 6.86 -19.88 -8.58
CA SER A 175 5.60 -19.49 -9.22
C SER A 175 5.55 -19.77 -10.72
N GLN A 176 6.60 -20.38 -11.30
CA GLN A 176 6.72 -20.65 -12.73
C GLN A 176 6.55 -19.39 -13.59
N GLY A 177 7.11 -18.27 -13.13
CA GLY A 177 7.06 -16.99 -13.82
C GLY A 177 5.83 -16.12 -13.49
N ASP A 178 4.90 -16.60 -12.65
CA ASP A 178 3.67 -15.83 -12.35
C ASP A 178 3.90 -14.68 -11.36
N SER A 179 4.82 -14.80 -10.41
CA SER A 179 5.04 -13.78 -9.38
C SER A 179 6.47 -13.76 -8.81
N ALA A 180 7.10 -12.60 -8.72
CA ALA A 180 8.45 -12.46 -8.15
C ALA A 180 8.52 -11.56 -6.90
N GLY A 181 7.41 -10.95 -6.50
CA GLY A 181 7.35 -9.91 -5.47
C GLY A 181 6.14 -9.00 -5.69
N ASN A 182 6.22 -7.76 -5.22
CA ASN A 182 5.18 -6.73 -5.39
C ASN A 182 3.78 -7.15 -4.90
N PHE A 183 3.69 -8.09 -3.95
CA PHE A 183 2.43 -8.66 -3.48
C PHE A 183 1.48 -7.59 -2.92
N GLY A 184 2.01 -6.58 -2.24
CA GLY A 184 1.22 -5.44 -1.77
C GLY A 184 0.60 -4.62 -2.92
N LEU A 185 1.26 -4.50 -4.07
CA LEU A 185 0.67 -3.86 -5.27
C LEU A 185 -0.42 -4.72 -5.90
N TRP A 186 -0.22 -6.04 -5.90
CA TRP A 186 -1.26 -6.97 -6.35
C TRP A 186 -2.48 -6.97 -5.44
N ASP A 187 -2.30 -6.82 -4.12
CA ASP A 187 -3.40 -6.68 -3.16
C ASP A 187 -4.24 -5.42 -3.43
N GLN A 188 -3.56 -4.28 -3.64
CA GLN A 188 -4.21 -3.02 -4.04
C GLN A 188 -4.99 -3.18 -5.35
N ARG A 189 -4.44 -3.94 -6.31
CA ARG A 189 -5.09 -4.22 -7.58
C ARG A 189 -6.36 -5.05 -7.40
N MET A 190 -6.29 -6.13 -6.62
CA MET A 190 -7.43 -6.99 -6.30
C MET A 190 -8.54 -6.20 -5.59
N ALA A 191 -8.17 -5.33 -4.63
CA ALA A 191 -9.11 -4.47 -3.94
C ALA A 191 -9.80 -3.48 -4.90
N ALA A 192 -9.06 -2.88 -5.84
CA ALA A 192 -9.64 -1.97 -6.83
C ALA A 192 -10.61 -2.67 -7.79
N GLU A 193 -10.31 -3.89 -8.20
CA GLU A 193 -11.21 -4.72 -9.01
C GLU A 193 -12.46 -5.07 -8.22
N TRP A 194 -12.33 -5.46 -6.95
CA TRP A 194 -13.46 -5.66 -6.05
C TRP A 194 -14.34 -4.40 -5.94
N VAL A 195 -13.74 -3.22 -5.77
CA VAL A 195 -14.46 -1.94 -5.69
C VAL A 195 -15.22 -1.68 -6.98
N LYS A 196 -14.59 -1.88 -8.14
CA LYS A 196 -15.22 -1.70 -9.45
C LYS A 196 -16.45 -2.62 -9.64
N GLU A 197 -16.43 -3.81 -9.04
CA GLU A 197 -17.52 -4.77 -9.13
C GLU A 197 -18.64 -4.54 -8.11
N ASN A 198 -18.32 -4.02 -6.92
CA ASN A 198 -19.22 -4.07 -5.77
C ASN A 198 -19.64 -2.69 -5.22
N ILE A 199 -18.94 -1.60 -5.54
CA ILE A 199 -19.17 -0.32 -4.83
C ILE A 199 -20.54 0.31 -5.12
N SER A 200 -21.21 -0.09 -6.20
CA SER A 200 -22.60 0.31 -6.45
C SER A 200 -23.57 -0.22 -5.40
N LEU A 201 -23.25 -1.34 -4.72
CA LEU A 201 -24.05 -1.87 -3.62
C LEU A 201 -24.05 -0.95 -2.39
N PHE A 202 -23.08 -0.03 -2.33
CA PHE A 202 -22.92 0.99 -1.29
C PHE A 202 -23.33 2.39 -1.79
N GLY A 203 -23.98 2.48 -2.96
CA GLY A 203 -24.40 3.76 -3.58
C GLY A 203 -23.31 4.49 -4.36
N GLY A 204 -22.21 3.82 -4.69
CA GLY A 204 -21.08 4.39 -5.46
C GLY A 204 -21.28 4.35 -6.97
N ASP A 205 -20.78 5.37 -7.66
CA ASP A 205 -20.73 5.40 -9.12
C ASP A 205 -19.46 4.68 -9.64
N LEU A 206 -19.67 3.50 -10.24
CA LEU A 206 -18.61 2.69 -10.86
C LEU A 206 -17.81 3.46 -11.92
N ASN A 207 -18.36 4.52 -12.51
CA ASN A 207 -17.70 5.31 -13.55
C ASN A 207 -16.98 6.56 -13.02
N ASN A 208 -17.03 6.80 -11.70
CA ASN A 208 -16.50 8.00 -11.07
C ASN A 208 -15.57 7.67 -9.89
N ILE A 209 -14.62 6.77 -10.14
CA ILE A 209 -13.62 6.34 -9.17
C ILE A 209 -12.34 7.19 -9.32
N THR A 210 -11.88 7.76 -8.20
CA THR A 210 -10.60 8.46 -8.06
C THR A 210 -9.68 7.61 -7.20
N LEU A 211 -8.53 7.23 -7.73
CA LEU A 211 -7.48 6.56 -6.95
C LEU A 211 -6.62 7.62 -6.26
N ALA A 212 -6.51 7.55 -4.94
CA ALA A 212 -5.80 8.53 -4.14
C ALA A 212 -4.82 7.87 -3.16
N GLY A 213 -3.71 8.53 -2.85
CA GLY A 213 -2.79 8.02 -1.84
C GLY A 213 -1.82 9.07 -1.31
N ARG A 214 -1.16 8.71 -0.20
CA ARG A 214 -0.15 9.54 0.49
C ARG A 214 1.17 8.79 0.61
N SER A 215 2.29 9.46 0.34
CA SER A 215 3.64 8.91 0.50
C SER A 215 3.78 7.58 -0.28
N ALA A 216 4.09 6.45 0.38
CA ALA A 216 4.09 5.13 -0.26
C ALA A 216 2.77 4.81 -1.01
N GLY A 217 1.62 5.29 -0.52
CA GLY A 217 0.34 5.17 -1.22
C GLY A 217 0.29 5.97 -2.53
N ALA A 218 0.91 7.16 -2.58
CA ALA A 218 1.00 7.96 -3.80
C ALA A 218 1.94 7.31 -4.84
N TYR A 219 3.06 6.71 -4.40
CA TYR A 219 3.87 5.84 -5.23
C TYR A 219 3.03 4.69 -5.82
N SER A 220 2.23 4.04 -4.97
CA SER A 220 1.32 2.98 -5.41
C SER A 220 0.28 3.46 -6.42
N VAL A 221 -0.27 4.68 -6.27
CA VAL A 221 -1.20 5.27 -7.24
C VAL A 221 -0.55 5.31 -8.64
N GLU A 222 0.68 5.78 -8.74
CA GLU A 222 1.40 5.80 -10.02
C GLU A 222 1.69 4.40 -10.54
N ALA A 223 2.11 3.47 -9.69
CA ALA A 223 2.35 2.08 -10.09
C ALA A 223 1.07 1.42 -10.66
N GLN A 224 -0.09 1.64 -10.04
CA GLN A 224 -1.39 1.16 -10.53
C GLN A 224 -1.77 1.79 -11.87
N MET A 225 -1.55 3.10 -12.04
CA MET A 225 -1.80 3.81 -13.29
C MET A 225 -0.94 3.27 -14.43
N LEU A 226 0.37 3.11 -14.19
CA LEU A 226 1.30 2.57 -15.18
C LEU A 226 0.96 1.12 -15.54
N HIS A 227 0.55 0.31 -14.56
CA HIS A 227 0.06 -1.04 -14.82
C HIS A 227 -1.19 -1.05 -15.72
N GLU A 228 -2.16 -0.17 -15.46
CA GLU A 228 -3.37 -0.02 -16.30
C GLU A 228 -3.03 0.36 -17.75
N PHE A 229 -2.09 1.28 -17.95
CA PHE A 229 -1.76 1.81 -19.28
C PHE A 229 -1.08 0.77 -20.18
N ARG A 230 -0.60 -0.34 -19.62
CA ARG A 230 -0.06 -1.46 -20.39
C ARG A 230 -1.11 -2.29 -21.12
N LYS A 231 -2.39 -2.18 -20.77
CA LYS A 231 -3.51 -2.80 -21.50
C LYS A 231 -4.12 -1.73 -22.41
N PRO A 232 -3.52 -1.42 -23.58
CA PRO A 232 -3.94 -0.30 -24.39
C PRO A 232 -5.40 -0.44 -24.81
N GLY A 233 -6.13 0.67 -24.76
CA GLY A 233 -7.47 0.77 -25.31
C GLY A 233 -8.53 1.35 -24.37
N PRO A 234 -9.65 1.84 -24.95
CA PRO A 234 -10.70 2.54 -24.21
C PRO A 234 -11.59 1.63 -23.34
N LYS A 235 -11.35 0.31 -23.36
CA LYS A 235 -12.17 -0.66 -22.64
C LYS A 235 -11.63 -0.81 -21.21
N THR A 236 -12.32 -0.11 -20.31
CA THR A 236 -12.34 -0.25 -18.85
C THR A 236 -11.05 0.14 -18.12
N SER A 237 -10.89 1.43 -17.86
CA SER A 237 -10.06 1.84 -16.72
C SER A 237 -10.80 1.62 -15.41
N LEU A 238 -10.07 1.14 -14.40
CA LEU A 238 -10.58 1.06 -13.03
C LEU A 238 -10.85 2.44 -12.45
N TYR A 239 -10.04 3.43 -12.84
CA TYR A 239 -10.07 4.79 -12.29
C TYR A 239 -10.22 5.84 -13.39
N ARG A 240 -10.79 6.99 -13.04
CA ARG A 240 -10.93 8.17 -13.92
C ARG A 240 -9.93 9.27 -13.56
N ARG A 241 -9.52 9.33 -12.30
CA ARG A 241 -8.63 10.35 -11.76
C ARG A 241 -7.65 9.72 -10.80
N VAL A 242 -6.49 10.36 -10.67
CA VAL A 242 -5.46 10.00 -9.69
C VAL A 242 -5.10 11.21 -8.83
N PHE A 243 -4.93 11.00 -7.52
CA PHE A 243 -4.49 12.01 -6.57
C PHE A 243 -3.28 11.49 -5.77
N MET A 244 -2.13 12.12 -5.97
CA MET A 244 -0.85 11.72 -5.38
C MET A 244 -0.36 12.80 -4.40
N ASN A 245 -0.35 12.48 -3.10
CA ASN A 245 0.16 13.38 -2.06
C ASN A 245 1.56 12.93 -1.62
N SER A 246 2.57 13.76 -1.84
CA SER A 246 3.95 13.61 -1.35
C SER A 246 4.67 12.33 -1.81
N ASN A 247 4.48 11.90 -3.07
CA ASN A 247 5.35 10.93 -3.73
C ASN A 247 4.99 10.68 -5.20
N ALA A 248 5.95 10.09 -5.91
CA ALA A 248 5.86 9.49 -7.24
C ALA A 248 6.85 8.31 -7.31
N ILE A 249 7.01 7.65 -8.47
CA ILE A 249 8.08 6.71 -8.76
C ILE A 249 9.28 7.53 -9.24
N PRO A 250 10.28 7.77 -8.37
CA PRO A 250 11.30 8.78 -8.64
C PRO A 250 12.38 8.30 -9.60
N ALA A 251 12.62 6.99 -9.60
CA ALA A 251 13.61 6.29 -10.39
C ALA A 251 13.18 4.83 -10.57
N GLN A 252 13.79 4.14 -11.53
CA GLN A 252 13.54 2.72 -11.75
C GLN A 252 13.79 1.93 -10.45
N PRO A 253 12.80 1.16 -9.97
CA PRO A 253 12.97 0.36 -8.76
C PRO A 253 14.00 -0.75 -8.95
N LYS A 254 14.51 -1.29 -7.83
CA LYS A 254 15.49 -2.38 -7.86
C LYS A 254 15.02 -3.53 -8.76
N SER A 255 15.91 -4.12 -9.54
CA SER A 255 15.64 -5.39 -10.22
C SER A 255 15.62 -6.56 -9.23
N LEU A 256 15.10 -7.71 -9.65
CA LEU A 256 15.18 -8.96 -8.86
C LEU A 256 16.62 -9.35 -8.53
N GLN A 257 17.57 -9.09 -9.43
CA GLN A 257 18.99 -9.33 -9.20
C GLN A 257 19.53 -8.42 -8.07
N GLU A 258 19.09 -7.16 -8.04
CA GLU A 258 19.50 -6.20 -7.02
C GLU A 258 18.86 -6.46 -5.65
N THR A 259 17.80 -7.28 -5.57
CA THR A 259 17.22 -7.72 -4.28
C THR A 259 17.83 -9.01 -3.73
N LYS A 260 18.70 -9.67 -4.49
CA LYS A 260 19.36 -10.91 -4.06
C LYS A 260 20.04 -10.79 -2.68
N PRO A 261 20.83 -9.74 -2.36
CA PRO A 261 21.44 -9.60 -1.04
C PRO A 261 20.41 -9.56 0.10
N GLN A 262 19.29 -8.84 -0.08
CA GLN A 262 18.21 -8.77 0.90
C GLN A 262 17.54 -10.13 1.12
N PHE A 263 17.25 -10.86 0.03
CA PHE A 263 16.65 -12.20 0.13
C PHE A 263 17.59 -13.19 0.85
N GLU A 264 18.87 -13.19 0.49
CA GLU A 264 19.88 -14.05 1.12
C GLU A 264 20.11 -13.69 2.59
N GLU A 265 20.05 -12.41 2.94
CA GLU A 265 20.14 -11.95 4.32
C GLU A 265 19.00 -12.48 5.18
N VAL A 266 17.76 -12.44 4.67
CA VAL A 266 16.60 -13.05 5.33
C VAL A 266 16.81 -14.55 5.51
N CYS A 267 17.28 -15.28 4.48
CA CYS A 267 17.57 -16.71 4.60
C CYS A 267 18.62 -16.99 5.68
N ARG A 268 19.73 -16.23 5.70
CA ARG A 268 20.79 -16.39 6.71
C ARG A 268 20.27 -16.14 8.13
N LEU A 269 19.46 -15.11 8.32
CA LEU A 269 18.89 -14.78 9.63
C LEU A 269 18.05 -15.93 10.22
N PHE A 270 17.40 -16.71 9.36
CA PHE A 270 16.60 -17.88 9.75
C PHE A 270 17.32 -19.22 9.56
N ASN A 271 18.66 -19.21 9.40
CA ASN A 271 19.49 -20.41 9.23
C ASN A 271 19.04 -21.32 8.06
N ILE A 272 18.60 -20.70 6.96
CA ILE A 272 18.23 -21.39 5.72
C ILE A 272 19.46 -21.43 4.82
N ASP A 273 19.77 -22.62 4.28
CA ASP A 273 20.98 -22.84 3.49
C ASP A 273 20.92 -22.04 2.18
N GLN A 274 22.05 -21.43 1.80
CA GLN A 274 22.15 -20.70 0.54
C GLN A 274 22.17 -21.65 -0.67
N GLU A 275 22.50 -22.92 -0.47
CA GLU A 275 22.49 -23.94 -1.52
C GLU A 275 21.12 -24.65 -1.65
N ASP A 276 20.18 -24.43 -0.71
CA ASP A 276 18.81 -24.95 -0.82
C ASP A 276 18.16 -24.45 -2.14
N SER A 277 17.35 -25.29 -2.77
CA SER A 277 16.57 -24.90 -3.95
C SER A 277 15.58 -23.77 -3.62
N ALA A 278 15.11 -23.04 -4.63
CA ALA A 278 14.11 -21.98 -4.46
C ALA A 278 12.87 -22.47 -3.67
N LYS A 279 12.39 -23.67 -4.01
CA LYS A 279 11.25 -24.31 -3.35
C LYS A 279 11.53 -24.63 -1.88
N GLU A 280 12.71 -25.14 -1.56
CA GLU A 280 13.08 -25.48 -0.17
C GLU A 280 13.24 -24.22 0.69
N LYS A 281 13.92 -23.19 0.17
CA LYS A 281 14.05 -21.89 0.85
C LYS A 281 12.69 -21.30 1.19
N LEU A 282 11.79 -21.23 0.21
CA LEU A 282 10.45 -20.67 0.41
C LEU A 282 9.59 -21.56 1.32
N ALA A 283 9.70 -22.88 1.24
CA ALA A 283 9.01 -23.79 2.15
C ALA A 283 9.42 -23.54 3.61
N ARG A 284 10.72 -23.39 3.89
CA ARG A 284 11.25 -23.09 5.23
C ARG A 284 10.86 -21.67 5.69
N LEU A 285 10.99 -20.67 4.83
CA LEU A 285 10.59 -19.29 5.14
C LEU A 285 9.09 -19.19 5.49
N ARG A 286 8.22 -20.00 4.85
CA ARG A 286 6.79 -20.07 5.19
C ARG A 286 6.50 -20.72 6.55
N GLN A 287 7.45 -21.45 7.14
CA GLN A 287 7.32 -21.99 8.50
C GLN A 287 7.71 -20.97 9.59
N VAL A 288 8.44 -19.90 9.23
CA VAL A 288 8.77 -18.83 10.17
C VAL A 288 7.49 -18.14 10.64
N THR A 289 7.37 -17.87 11.94
CA THR A 289 6.16 -17.24 12.46
C THR A 289 6.03 -15.80 11.97
N THR A 290 4.80 -15.29 11.92
CA THR A 290 4.53 -13.88 11.59
C THR A 290 5.31 -12.94 12.53
N GLN A 291 5.36 -13.27 13.82
CA GLN A 291 6.04 -12.48 14.84
C GLN A 291 7.55 -12.43 14.58
N ASP A 292 8.18 -13.57 14.34
CA ASP A 292 9.63 -13.65 14.09
C ASP A 292 10.02 -12.87 12.83
N LEU A 293 9.20 -12.91 11.78
CA LEU A 293 9.41 -12.12 10.56
C LEU A 293 9.33 -10.61 10.84
N VAL A 294 8.36 -10.15 11.65
CA VAL A 294 8.26 -8.73 12.04
C VAL A 294 9.47 -8.30 12.88
N GLU A 295 9.89 -9.12 13.85
CA GLU A 295 11.03 -8.85 14.72
C GLU A 295 12.38 -8.94 14.02
N ALA A 296 12.44 -9.67 12.90
CA ALA A 296 13.62 -9.79 12.05
C ALA A 296 13.94 -8.51 11.27
N ILE A 297 12.92 -7.79 10.78
CA ILE A 297 13.09 -6.60 9.91
C ILE A 297 14.17 -5.62 10.43
N PRO A 298 14.10 -5.12 11.69
CA PRO A 298 15.08 -4.15 12.19
C PRO A 298 16.48 -4.72 12.43
N LYS A 299 16.67 -6.03 12.33
CA LYS A 299 17.96 -6.72 12.49
C LYS A 299 18.71 -6.87 11.16
N LEU A 300 18.07 -6.52 10.05
CA LEU A 300 18.65 -6.58 8.70
C LEU A 300 19.38 -5.28 8.37
N ASP A 301 20.48 -5.37 7.65
CA ASP A 301 21.10 -4.25 6.96
C ASP A 301 20.18 -3.75 5.83
N HIS A 302 19.61 -4.68 5.06
CA HIS A 302 18.60 -4.41 4.03
C HIS A 302 17.18 -4.47 4.61
N HIS A 303 16.90 -3.67 5.64
CA HIS A 303 15.65 -3.68 6.41
C HIS A 303 14.42 -3.12 5.68
N THR A 304 14.58 -2.44 4.55
CA THR A 304 13.47 -1.78 3.85
C THR A 304 13.00 -2.60 2.64
N PHE A 305 11.77 -3.11 2.69
CA PHE A 305 11.14 -3.89 1.60
C PHE A 305 10.22 -3.02 0.75
N ARG A 306 10.48 -2.90 -0.55
CA ARG A 306 9.79 -1.94 -1.44
C ARG A 306 9.41 -2.58 -2.77
N PRO A 307 8.56 -1.91 -3.58
CA PRO A 307 8.31 -2.34 -4.93
C PRO A 307 9.60 -2.53 -5.75
N VAL A 308 9.59 -3.53 -6.63
CA VAL A 308 10.72 -3.93 -7.48
C VAL A 308 10.32 -3.96 -8.95
N THR A 309 11.30 -3.88 -9.82
CA THR A 309 11.18 -4.18 -11.25
C THR A 309 11.11 -5.70 -11.43
N ASP A 310 9.91 -6.23 -11.66
CA ASP A 310 9.63 -7.66 -11.82
C ASP A 310 9.17 -8.05 -13.23
N HIS A 311 8.96 -7.06 -14.12
CA HIS A 311 8.39 -7.24 -15.46
C HIS A 311 6.98 -7.88 -15.49
N LEU A 312 6.31 -7.94 -14.34
CA LEU A 312 4.96 -8.45 -14.18
C LEU A 312 4.02 -7.29 -13.81
N PHE A 313 4.35 -6.59 -12.72
CA PHE A 313 3.66 -5.39 -12.29
C PHE A 313 4.41 -4.13 -12.74
N ILE A 314 5.71 -4.03 -12.42
CA ILE A 314 6.57 -2.88 -12.75
C ILE A 314 7.63 -3.30 -13.79
N HIS A 315 7.67 -2.59 -14.90
CA HIS A 315 8.56 -2.88 -16.03
C HIS A 315 9.86 -2.09 -15.94
N SER A 316 10.93 -2.60 -16.54
CA SER A 316 12.26 -1.98 -16.54
C SER A 316 12.34 -0.63 -17.26
N ASN A 317 11.32 -0.27 -18.04
CA ASN A 317 11.27 0.95 -18.83
C ASN A 317 10.28 1.99 -18.28
N VAL A 318 9.83 1.91 -17.02
CA VAL A 318 8.81 2.86 -16.52
C VAL A 318 9.28 4.30 -16.60
N MET A 319 10.56 4.57 -16.31
CA MET A 319 11.12 5.93 -16.39
C MET A 319 11.25 6.45 -17.82
N GLU A 320 11.42 5.56 -18.80
CA GLU A 320 11.47 5.92 -20.23
C GLU A 320 10.05 6.13 -20.76
N TYR A 321 9.12 5.24 -20.38
CA TYR A 321 7.72 5.32 -20.76
C TYR A 321 7.07 6.61 -20.25
N LEU A 322 7.29 7.00 -18.98
CA LEU A 322 6.78 8.25 -18.41
C LEU A 322 7.23 9.50 -19.19
N ARG A 323 8.40 9.45 -19.85
CA ARG A 323 8.96 10.54 -20.66
C ARG A 323 8.61 10.41 -22.15
N SER A 324 7.86 9.38 -22.54
CA SER A 324 7.52 9.08 -23.92
C SER A 324 6.23 9.76 -24.38
N GLN A 325 6.07 9.92 -25.70
CA GLN A 325 4.80 10.33 -26.29
C GLN A 325 3.70 9.28 -26.10
N ASP A 326 4.05 8.00 -25.98
CA ASP A 326 3.08 6.92 -25.79
C ASP A 326 2.34 7.05 -24.45
N PHE A 327 3.04 7.40 -23.38
CA PHE A 327 2.39 7.73 -22.11
C PHE A 327 1.44 8.93 -22.25
N ALA A 328 1.90 10.01 -22.90
CA ALA A 328 1.07 11.20 -23.10
C ALA A 328 -0.18 10.90 -23.94
N HIS A 329 -0.03 10.09 -24.99
CA HIS A 329 -1.14 9.63 -25.83
C HIS A 329 -2.13 8.77 -25.04
N GLU A 330 -1.65 7.82 -24.24
CA GLU A 330 -2.51 6.94 -23.46
C GLU A 330 -3.23 7.69 -22.34
N PHE A 331 -2.53 8.59 -21.65
CA PHE A 331 -3.11 9.47 -20.63
C PHE A 331 -4.23 10.33 -21.22
N LYS A 332 -3.98 10.93 -22.40
CA LYS A 332 -4.96 11.77 -23.11
C LYS A 332 -6.12 10.96 -23.68
N SER A 333 -5.87 9.79 -24.28
CA SER A 333 -6.89 8.93 -24.90
C SER A 333 -7.89 8.43 -23.86
N ARG A 334 -7.39 8.09 -22.67
CA ARG A 334 -8.22 7.70 -21.52
C ARG A 334 -8.87 8.88 -20.82
N GLY A 335 -8.48 10.12 -21.13
CA GLY A 335 -8.97 11.34 -20.50
C GLY A 335 -8.70 11.41 -18.99
N TYR A 336 -7.58 10.83 -18.53
CA TYR A 336 -7.19 10.84 -17.13
C TYR A 336 -6.99 12.28 -16.62
N LYS A 337 -7.18 12.45 -15.31
CA LYS A 337 -6.84 13.69 -14.60
C LYS A 337 -5.95 13.33 -13.42
N ILE A 338 -4.91 14.12 -13.23
CA ILE A 338 -3.95 13.97 -12.13
C ILE A 338 -3.97 15.23 -11.27
N LEU A 339 -3.99 15.03 -9.96
CA LEU A 339 -3.61 16.02 -8.96
C LEU A 339 -2.39 15.45 -8.24
N ILE A 340 -1.29 16.19 -8.22
CA ILE A 340 -0.07 15.81 -7.52
C ILE A 340 0.45 17.02 -6.75
N GLY A 341 0.92 16.80 -5.52
CA GLY A 341 1.46 17.84 -4.67
C GLY A 341 2.36 17.27 -3.58
N GLU A 342 3.15 18.14 -2.95
CA GLU A 342 4.19 17.77 -2.00
C GLU A 342 4.20 18.75 -0.82
N VAL A 343 4.69 18.27 0.33
CA VAL A 343 4.95 19.14 1.49
C VAL A 343 6.36 19.74 1.37
N ALA A 344 6.51 21.02 1.72
CA ALA A 344 7.74 21.77 1.46
C ALA A 344 9.01 21.25 2.18
N ASN A 345 8.86 20.56 3.31
CA ASN A 345 9.97 20.20 4.21
C ASN A 345 10.02 18.68 4.53
N GLU A 346 9.70 17.82 3.55
CA GLU A 346 9.74 16.35 3.70
C GLU A 346 11.09 15.85 4.25
N GLU A 347 12.19 16.59 4.02
CA GLU A 347 13.55 16.14 4.31
C GLU A 347 13.81 16.05 5.82
N THR A 348 13.04 16.81 6.59
CA THR A 348 13.07 16.77 8.05
C THR A 348 12.69 15.38 8.57
N LEU A 349 11.63 14.78 8.03
CA LEU A 349 11.19 13.43 8.40
C LEU A 349 12.25 12.38 8.04
N TYR A 350 12.77 12.43 6.81
CA TYR A 350 13.77 11.48 6.34
C TYR A 350 15.13 11.65 7.03
N SER A 351 15.47 12.83 7.52
CA SER A 351 16.70 13.02 8.29
C SER A 351 16.69 12.31 9.64
N VAL A 352 15.51 11.97 10.18
CA VAL A 352 15.36 11.31 11.48
C VAL A 352 15.05 9.82 11.32
N TYR A 353 14.28 9.45 10.30
CA TYR A 353 13.79 8.08 10.14
C TYR A 353 14.75 7.23 9.30
N ASN A 354 15.25 6.12 9.87
CA ASN A 354 16.23 5.23 9.24
C ASN A 354 17.45 5.98 8.68
N SER A 355 17.87 7.04 9.37
CA SER A 355 19.06 7.79 9.02
C SER A 355 20.33 6.99 9.34
N PRO A 356 21.49 7.34 8.77
CA PRO A 356 22.76 6.73 9.15
C PRO A 356 22.98 6.80 10.67
N THR A 357 23.58 5.75 11.23
CA THR A 357 23.93 5.65 12.65
C THR A 357 25.35 6.13 12.95
N GLU A 358 26.18 6.25 11.92
CA GLU A 358 27.58 6.67 12.00
C GLU A 358 27.90 7.66 10.86
N PRO A 359 28.84 8.61 11.08
CA PRO A 359 29.24 9.62 10.11
C PRO A 359 30.18 9.04 9.04
N SER A 360 29.71 8.04 8.29
CA SER A 360 30.51 7.36 7.27
C SER A 360 29.78 7.24 5.94
N LEU A 361 30.57 7.20 4.86
CA LEU A 361 30.06 7.00 3.51
C LEU A 361 29.34 5.65 3.38
N ASP A 362 29.81 4.62 4.07
CA ASP A 362 29.21 3.29 3.99
C ASP A 362 27.86 3.23 4.71
N ALA A 363 27.73 3.86 5.89
CA ALA A 363 26.45 4.00 6.57
C ALA A 363 25.44 4.80 5.75
N LEU A 364 25.87 5.91 5.13
CA LEU A 364 25.04 6.69 4.22
C LEU A 364 24.59 5.88 3.00
N LYS A 365 25.53 5.21 2.33
CA LYS A 365 25.24 4.34 1.18
C LYS A 365 24.23 3.26 1.55
N MET A 366 24.39 2.61 2.69
CA MET A 366 23.48 1.56 3.15
C MET A 366 22.05 2.07 3.32
N GLN A 367 21.87 3.25 3.93
CA GLN A 367 20.53 3.80 4.11
C GLN A 367 19.91 4.28 2.79
N VAL A 368 20.67 4.87 1.87
CA VAL A 368 20.15 5.24 0.54
C VAL A 368 19.78 3.99 -0.26
N MET A 369 20.61 2.95 -0.23
CA MET A 369 20.37 1.68 -0.92
C MET A 369 19.17 0.91 -0.35
N ASN A 370 18.76 1.14 0.90
CA ASN A 370 17.52 0.57 1.42
C ASN A 370 16.29 1.04 0.60
N TYR A 371 16.33 2.25 0.01
CA TYR A 371 15.22 2.81 -0.77
C TYR A 371 15.40 2.70 -2.28
N TYR A 372 16.63 2.76 -2.78
CA TYR A 372 16.94 2.89 -4.21
C TYR A 372 17.92 1.82 -4.71
N SER A 373 18.01 1.62 -6.03
CA SER A 373 19.00 0.72 -6.61
C SER A 373 20.44 1.21 -6.35
N PRO A 374 21.45 0.32 -6.37
CA PRO A 374 22.85 0.72 -6.25
C PRO A 374 23.23 1.86 -7.22
N GLN A 375 22.83 1.74 -8.49
CA GLN A 375 23.11 2.76 -9.51
C GLN A 375 22.45 4.12 -9.22
N VAL A 376 21.22 4.13 -8.70
CA VAL A 376 20.55 5.37 -8.29
C VAL A 376 21.23 5.96 -7.06
N SER A 377 21.58 5.12 -6.10
CA SER A 377 22.23 5.51 -4.84
C SER A 377 23.58 6.18 -5.10
N GLU A 378 24.42 5.60 -5.96
CA GLU A 378 25.70 6.17 -6.36
C GLU A 378 25.55 7.55 -7.01
N ARG A 379 24.59 7.71 -7.93
CA ARG A 379 24.34 8.98 -8.62
C ARG A 379 23.91 10.07 -7.64
N VAL A 380 23.04 9.73 -6.68
CA VAL A 380 22.53 10.68 -5.69
C VAL A 380 23.63 11.12 -4.74
N ILE A 381 24.42 10.17 -4.22
CA ILE A 381 25.54 10.48 -3.33
C ILE A 381 26.58 11.34 -4.05
N LYS A 382 26.91 11.01 -5.31
CA LYS A 382 27.82 11.82 -6.13
C LYS A 382 27.28 13.24 -6.37
N ARG A 383 25.97 13.39 -6.59
CA ARG A 383 25.34 14.70 -6.88
C ARG A 383 25.37 15.65 -5.70
N TYR A 384 25.20 15.12 -4.49
CA TYR A 384 25.13 15.90 -3.25
C TYR A 384 26.47 16.04 -2.54
N GLY A 385 27.45 15.20 -2.87
CA GLY A 385 28.71 15.10 -2.14
C GLY A 385 28.51 14.45 -0.76
N VAL A 386 29.59 14.42 0.02
CA VAL A 386 29.58 13.98 1.42
C VAL A 386 29.95 15.16 2.32
N PRO A 387 29.48 15.20 3.57
CA PRO A 387 29.87 16.25 4.50
C PRO A 387 31.39 16.16 4.75
N ALA A 388 32.05 17.32 4.89
CA ALA A 388 33.44 17.37 5.36
C ALA A 388 33.56 17.16 6.89
N SER A 389 32.41 17.12 7.57
CA SER A 389 32.26 17.02 9.03
C SER A 389 32.13 15.55 9.46
N GLU A 390 32.68 15.25 10.64
CA GLU A 390 32.43 13.99 11.35
C GLU A 390 31.18 14.06 12.25
N ASP A 391 30.44 15.17 12.24
CA ASP A 391 29.18 15.31 12.97
C ASP A 391 28.07 14.47 12.31
N LEU A 392 27.57 13.46 13.03
CA LEU A 392 26.49 12.59 12.59
C LEU A 392 25.24 13.36 12.12
N GLU A 393 24.91 14.50 12.74
CA GLU A 393 23.72 15.26 12.36
C GLU A 393 23.84 15.88 10.95
N ASP A 394 25.04 16.19 10.49
CA ASP A 394 25.27 16.64 9.11
C ASP A 394 25.00 15.50 8.10
N TRP A 395 25.40 14.27 8.45
CA TRP A 395 25.14 13.07 7.66
C TRP A 395 23.65 12.71 7.60
N LYS A 396 22.96 12.83 8.75
CA LYS A 396 21.50 12.65 8.83
C LYS A 396 20.74 13.68 8.00
N ARG A 397 21.10 14.95 8.09
CA ARG A 397 20.52 16.03 7.27
C ARG A 397 20.79 15.80 5.79
N LEU A 398 21.99 15.37 5.42
CA LEU A 398 22.31 15.02 4.04
C LEU A 398 21.42 13.88 3.53
N PHE A 399 21.27 12.81 4.31
CA PHE A 399 20.39 11.69 3.98
C PHE A 399 18.94 12.15 3.76
N GLY A 400 18.42 13.03 4.63
CA GLY A 400 17.09 13.64 4.45
C GLY A 400 16.95 14.37 3.11
N ARG A 401 17.91 15.23 2.77
CA ARG A 401 17.91 15.98 1.50
C ARG A 401 18.01 15.06 0.28
N GLN A 402 18.84 14.03 0.34
CA GLN A 402 19.00 13.03 -0.72
C GLN A 402 17.71 12.25 -0.96
N SER A 403 17.07 11.78 0.13
CA SER A 403 15.81 11.03 0.09
C SER A 403 14.69 11.84 -0.55
N VAL A 404 14.58 13.12 -0.20
CA VAL A 404 13.54 14.01 -0.73
C VAL A 404 13.79 14.45 -2.15
N THR A 405 15.04 14.65 -2.56
CA THR A 405 15.33 15.02 -3.95
C THR A 405 14.82 13.97 -4.92
N LEU A 406 14.96 12.70 -4.54
CA LEU A 406 14.43 11.61 -5.33
C LEU A 406 12.90 11.71 -5.36
N ILE A 407 12.24 11.94 -4.23
CA ILE A 407 10.78 12.06 -4.13
C ILE A 407 10.21 13.29 -4.88
N THR A 408 10.92 14.41 -4.90
CA THR A 408 10.36 15.76 -5.18
C THR A 408 10.90 16.47 -6.43
N ARG A 409 12.06 16.05 -6.95
CA ARG A 409 12.73 16.76 -8.04
C ARG A 409 12.92 15.89 -9.26
N HIS A 410 11.85 15.75 -10.05
CA HIS A 410 11.94 15.33 -11.45
C HIS A 410 12.43 16.47 -12.35
N SER A 411 13.61 17.07 -12.09
CA SER A 411 14.42 17.84 -13.07
C SER A 411 15.53 18.64 -12.40
N ASN A 412 16.77 18.34 -12.78
CA ASN A 412 17.61 19.24 -13.59
C ASN A 412 18.80 18.45 -14.13
#